data_AF-A0A9Q9FA71-F1
#
_entry.id   AF-A0A9Q9FA71-F1
#
_cell.length_a   1.000
_cell.length_b   1.000
_cell.length_c   1.000
_cell.angle_alpha   90.00
_cell.angle_beta   90.00
_cell.angle_gamma   90.00
#
_symmetry.space_group_name_H-M   'P 1'
#
loop_
_entity.id
_entity.type
_entity.pdbx_description
1 polymer ?
#
loop_
_entity_poly.entity_id
_entity_poly.type
_entity_poly.pdbx_seq_one_letter_code
_entity_poly.pdbx_strand_id
1 'polypeptide(L)'
;MFLLLFIIVLAIFIRIATHLFTRKGTRTIKFVGPRGAGKTRTLNALIGINGKTVPTLETYKVMYKDVVIHDVVQKDGDFCKRYGIDDPSVAYFFFLRNSDDLSKLQDLRGFDIKLVSCGPHDREKTLGKNVIFLDEDLTQIEKHFL
;
A
#
# COMPACT_ATOMS: atom_id res chain seq x y z
N MET A 1 43.42 7.74 -30.74
CA MET A 1 43.00 8.83 -29.82
C MET A 1 41.49 9.06 -29.87
N PHE A 2 40.90 9.34 -31.06
CA PHE A 2 39.45 9.51 -31.21
C PHE A 2 38.60 8.35 -30.70
N LEU A 3 39.01 7.10 -30.99
CA LEU A 3 38.27 5.90 -30.57
C LEU A 3 38.25 5.73 -29.03
N LEU A 4 39.35 6.12 -28.37
CA LEU A 4 39.48 6.06 -26.90
C LEU A 4 38.60 7.15 -26.24
N LEU A 5 38.57 8.34 -26.83
CA LEU A 5 37.73 9.45 -26.40
C LEU A 5 36.23 9.13 -26.58
N PHE A 6 35.87 8.48 -27.68
CA PHE A 6 34.51 7.99 -27.93
C PHE A 6 34.06 6.96 -26.88
N ILE A 7 34.92 6.00 -26.53
CA ILE A 7 34.62 4.99 -25.49
C ILE A 7 34.40 5.65 -24.13
N ILE A 8 35.22 6.64 -23.75
CA ILE A 8 35.08 7.37 -22.48
C ILE A 8 33.73 8.12 -22.44
N VAL A 9 33.38 8.84 -23.50
CA VAL A 9 32.10 9.56 -23.59
C VAL A 9 30.93 8.59 -23.53
N LEU A 10 31.00 7.46 -24.25
CA LEU A 10 29.97 6.44 -24.24
C LEU A 10 29.77 5.82 -22.85
N ALA A 11 30.86 5.53 -22.13
CA ALA A 11 30.81 4.99 -20.77
C ALA A 11 30.16 5.98 -19.79
N ILE A 12 30.46 7.27 -19.90
CA ILE A 12 29.80 8.33 -19.11
C ILE A 12 28.31 8.38 -19.43
N PHE A 13 27.95 8.32 -20.71
CA PHE A 13 26.54 8.36 -21.16
C PHE A 13 25.75 7.16 -20.64
N ILE A 14 26.30 5.95 -20.71
CA ILE A 14 25.69 4.73 -20.16
C ILE A 14 25.51 4.87 -18.64
N ARG A 15 26.48 5.44 -17.94
CA ARG A 15 26.40 5.64 -16.48
C ARG A 15 25.31 6.65 -16.09
N ILE A 16 25.16 7.73 -16.86
CA ILE A 16 24.11 8.73 -16.67
C ILE A 16 22.73 8.13 -16.99
N ALA A 17 22.62 7.42 -18.12
CA ALA A 17 21.38 6.76 -18.53
C ALA A 17 20.96 5.72 -17.48
N THR A 18 21.86 4.83 -17.05
CA THR A 18 21.55 3.85 -16.01
C THR A 18 21.11 4.52 -14.72
N HIS A 19 21.80 5.57 -14.26
CA HIS A 19 21.40 6.31 -13.05
C HIS A 19 20.00 6.96 -13.18
N LEU A 20 19.66 7.50 -14.35
CA LEU A 20 18.34 8.07 -14.64
C LEU A 20 17.24 7.00 -14.72
N PHE A 21 17.50 5.88 -15.38
CA PHE A 21 16.55 4.76 -15.50
C PHE A 21 16.37 3.99 -14.19
N THR A 22 17.35 3.99 -13.30
CA THR A 22 17.25 3.34 -11.98
C THR A 22 16.49 4.17 -10.93
N ARG A 23 16.16 5.45 -11.21
CA ARG A 23 15.18 6.18 -10.39
C ARG A 23 13.78 5.61 -10.66
N LYS A 24 13.52 4.41 -10.13
CA LYS A 24 12.15 3.96 -9.91
C LYS A 24 11.49 5.03 -9.03
N GLY A 25 10.47 5.69 -9.56
CA GLY A 25 9.72 6.67 -8.80
C GLY A 25 9.23 6.06 -7.49
N THR A 26 9.31 6.82 -6.40
CA THR A 26 8.79 6.42 -5.11
C THR A 26 7.30 6.12 -5.27
N ARG A 27 6.89 4.88 -5.04
CA ARG A 27 5.48 4.49 -5.17
C ARG A 27 4.74 4.91 -3.91
N THR A 28 3.48 5.31 -4.04
CA THR A 28 2.65 5.67 -2.89
C THR A 28 1.52 4.67 -2.76
N ILE A 29 1.28 4.17 -1.55
CA ILE A 29 0.15 3.33 -1.21
C ILE A 29 -0.56 3.86 0.04
N LYS A 30 -1.87 3.65 0.12
CA LYS A 30 -2.69 4.08 1.26
C LYS A 30 -3.35 2.87 1.92
N PHE A 31 -3.06 2.65 3.21
CA PHE A 31 -3.80 1.71 4.05
C PHE A 31 -5.03 2.40 4.59
N VAL A 32 -6.20 1.88 4.21
CA VAL A 32 -7.51 2.48 4.49
C VAL A 32 -8.46 1.44 5.08
N GLY A 33 -9.54 1.88 5.72
CA GLY A 33 -10.54 1.00 6.32
C GLY A 33 -10.85 1.32 7.78
N PRO A 34 -11.86 0.66 8.37
CA PRO A 34 -12.34 0.92 9.73
C PRO A 34 -11.26 0.81 10.82
N ARG A 35 -11.53 1.46 11.96
CA ARG A 35 -10.72 1.30 13.18
C ARG A 35 -10.73 -0.18 13.64
N GLY A 36 -9.58 -0.68 14.06
CA GLY A 36 -9.42 -2.06 14.53
C GLY A 36 -9.27 -3.12 13.44
N ALA A 37 -9.25 -2.76 12.15
CA ALA A 37 -9.13 -3.72 11.03
C ALA A 37 -7.70 -4.22 10.76
N GLY A 38 -6.71 -3.85 11.58
CA GLY A 38 -5.34 -4.36 11.47
C GLY A 38 -4.35 -3.50 10.65
N LYS A 39 -4.75 -2.33 10.14
CA LYS A 39 -3.88 -1.40 9.37
C LYS A 39 -2.54 -1.12 10.04
N THR A 40 -2.59 -0.52 11.23
CA THR A 40 -1.42 -0.12 12.03
C THR A 40 -0.60 -1.32 12.47
N ARG A 41 -1.25 -2.43 12.79
CA ARG A 41 -0.56 -3.68 13.15
C ARG A 41 0.24 -4.23 11.96
N THR A 42 -0.34 -4.19 10.77
CA THR A 42 0.31 -4.61 9.52
C THR A 42 1.46 -3.70 9.17
N LEU A 43 1.27 -2.37 9.27
CA LEU A 43 2.34 -1.41 9.04
C LEU A 43 3.51 -1.60 10.01
N ASN A 44 3.23 -1.77 11.30
CA ASN A 44 4.24 -2.04 12.32
C ASN A 44 5.01 -3.35 12.04
N ALA A 45 4.32 -4.40 11.61
CA ALA A 45 4.94 -5.66 11.24
C ALA A 45 5.91 -5.49 10.05
N LEU A 46 5.55 -4.70 9.04
CA LEU A 46 6.42 -4.40 7.88
C LEU A 46 7.72 -3.71 8.30
N ILE A 47 7.65 -2.79 9.26
CA ILE A 47 8.84 -2.05 9.76
C ILE A 47 9.56 -2.76 10.91
N GLY A 48 9.15 -3.98 11.27
CA GLY A 48 9.79 -4.76 12.33
C GLY A 48 9.52 -4.26 13.75
N ILE A 49 8.49 -3.44 13.96
CA ILE A 49 8.08 -2.97 15.29
C ILE A 49 7.10 -3.98 15.90
N ASN A 50 7.56 -4.69 16.93
CA ASN A 50 6.73 -5.61 17.70
C ASN A 50 6.18 -4.93 18.96
N GLY A 51 4.86 -4.75 19.04
CA GLY A 51 4.22 -4.15 20.21
C GLY A 51 2.68 -4.11 20.14
N LYS A 52 2.04 -3.90 21.29
CA LYS A 52 0.59 -3.63 21.34
C LYS A 52 0.31 -2.30 20.66
N THR A 53 -0.58 -2.30 19.67
CA THR A 53 -0.98 -1.06 18.97
C THR A 53 -2.02 -0.29 19.78
N VAL A 54 -1.84 1.02 19.89
CA VAL A 54 -2.88 1.97 20.33
C VAL A 54 -3.63 2.54 19.12
N PRO A 55 -4.85 3.06 19.29
CA PRO A 55 -5.58 3.70 18.20
C PRO A 55 -4.80 4.87 17.58
N THR A 56 -4.64 4.85 16.27
CA THR A 56 -3.99 5.93 15.52
C THR A 56 -4.85 7.21 15.55
N LEU A 57 -4.28 8.30 16.09
CA LEU A 57 -4.97 9.59 16.23
C LEU A 57 -4.89 10.44 14.96
N GLU A 58 -3.80 10.31 14.20
CA GLU A 58 -3.55 11.09 12.99
C GLU A 58 -2.98 10.23 11.86
N THR A 59 -3.31 10.57 10.62
CA THR A 59 -2.72 9.91 9.45
C THR A 59 -1.22 10.14 9.44
N TYR A 60 -0.43 9.07 9.50
CA TYR A 60 1.02 9.14 9.42
C TYR A 60 1.52 8.38 8.20
N LYS A 61 2.72 8.76 7.74
CA LYS A 61 3.38 8.17 6.58
C LYS A 61 4.67 7.50 7.02
N VAL A 62 4.96 6.36 6.41
CA VAL A 62 6.19 5.59 6.63
C VAL A 62 6.81 5.30 5.27
N MET A 63 8.11 5.50 5.16
CA MET A 63 8.88 5.04 4.01
C MET A 63 9.33 3.61 4.30
N TYR A 64 8.86 2.67 3.49
CA TYR A 64 9.27 1.26 3.54
C TYR A 64 9.85 0.89 2.18
N LYS A 65 11.16 0.70 2.12
CA LYS A 65 11.91 0.55 0.86
C LYS A 65 11.61 1.76 -0.05
N ASP A 66 11.29 1.53 -1.32
CA ASP A 66 10.94 2.57 -2.30
C ASP A 66 9.43 2.90 -2.32
N VAL A 67 8.69 2.55 -1.26
CA VAL A 67 7.24 2.76 -1.15
C VAL A 67 6.92 3.66 0.05
N VAL A 68 6.10 4.67 -0.19
CA VAL A 68 5.50 5.52 0.83
C VAL A 68 4.14 4.93 1.22
N ILE A 69 4.03 4.46 2.45
CA ILE A 69 2.79 3.89 2.99
C ILE A 69 2.13 4.94 3.89
N HIS A 70 0.88 5.27 3.62
CA HIS A 70 0.05 6.12 4.48
C HIS A 70 -0.92 5.25 5.31
N ASP A 71 -0.85 5.30 6.64
CA ASP A 71 -1.89 4.72 7.51
C ASP A 71 -3.00 5.77 7.72
N VAL A 72 -4.07 5.66 6.94
CA VAL A 72 -5.13 6.67 6.91
C VAL A 72 -6.10 6.47 8.06
N VAL A 73 -6.27 7.50 8.89
CA VAL A 73 -7.27 7.52 9.95
C VAL A 73 -8.65 7.80 9.36
N GLN A 74 -9.62 7.01 9.81
CA GLN A 74 -11.03 7.18 9.44
C GLN A 74 -11.56 8.54 9.92
N LYS A 75 -12.18 9.30 9.02
CA LYS A 75 -12.84 10.60 9.27
C LYS A 75 -14.35 10.52 9.10
N ASP A 76 -15.07 11.55 9.52
CA ASP A 76 -16.50 11.65 9.25
C ASP A 76 -16.79 12.06 7.80
N GLY A 77 -17.94 11.63 7.28
CA GLY A 77 -18.41 11.90 5.93
C GLY A 77 -18.63 10.65 5.06
N ASP A 78 -18.76 10.89 3.75
CA ASP A 78 -18.99 9.88 2.71
C ASP A 78 -17.81 8.92 2.58
N PHE A 79 -18.01 7.75 1.98
CA PHE A 79 -17.02 6.66 1.94
C PHE A 79 -15.63 7.12 1.49
N CYS A 80 -15.52 7.82 0.36
CA CYS A 80 -14.25 8.31 -0.16
C CYS A 80 -13.59 9.32 0.78
N LYS A 81 -14.36 10.27 1.31
CA LYS A 81 -13.86 11.29 2.25
C LYS A 81 -13.44 10.69 3.60
N ARG A 82 -14.24 9.74 4.10
CA ARG A 82 -14.03 8.99 5.33
C ARG A 82 -12.71 8.23 5.32
N TYR A 83 -12.34 7.68 4.16
CA TYR A 83 -11.15 6.86 4.01
C TYR A 83 -10.02 7.53 3.21
N GLY A 84 -10.16 8.79 2.81
CA GLY A 84 -9.15 9.52 2.04
C GLY A 84 -8.87 8.91 0.66
N ILE A 85 -9.90 8.41 -0.01
CA ILE A 85 -9.86 7.88 -1.37
C ILE A 85 -10.14 9.05 -2.32
N ASP A 86 -9.09 9.60 -2.90
CA ASP A 86 -9.07 10.89 -3.59
C ASP A 86 -8.12 10.93 -4.81
N ASP A 87 -7.19 9.98 -4.92
CA ASP A 87 -6.15 9.96 -5.96
C ASP A 87 -6.17 8.61 -6.72
N PRO A 88 -6.62 8.58 -7.98
CA PRO A 88 -6.68 7.34 -8.76
C PRO A 88 -5.30 6.79 -9.16
N SER A 89 -4.22 7.56 -8.99
CA SER A 89 -2.84 7.10 -9.27
C SER A 89 -2.22 6.29 -8.13
N VAL A 90 -2.89 6.23 -6.98
CA VAL A 90 -2.43 5.55 -5.76
C VAL A 90 -3.14 4.22 -5.58
N ALA A 91 -2.40 3.20 -5.14
CA ALA A 91 -2.98 1.92 -4.75
C ALA A 91 -3.50 1.98 -3.29
N TYR A 92 -4.75 1.57 -3.10
CA TYR A 92 -5.42 1.54 -1.80
C TYR A 92 -5.55 0.12 -1.29
N PHE A 93 -5.09 -0.13 -0.07
CA PHE A 93 -5.32 -1.39 0.63
C PHE A 93 -6.43 -1.18 1.65
N PHE A 94 -7.63 -1.67 1.33
CA PHE A 94 -8.80 -1.54 2.18
C PHE A 94 -8.90 -2.73 3.14
N PHE A 95 -8.62 -2.47 4.41
CA PHE A 95 -8.69 -3.45 5.49
C PHE A 95 -10.13 -3.62 5.96
N LEU A 96 -10.69 -4.79 5.68
CA LEU A 96 -12.05 -5.16 6.06
C LEU A 96 -12.10 -5.50 7.55
N ARG A 97 -13.11 -4.99 8.26
CA ARG A 97 -13.43 -5.49 9.60
C ARG A 97 -14.41 -6.65 9.53
N ASN A 98 -15.34 -6.61 8.58
CA ASN A 98 -16.32 -7.67 8.35
C ASN A 98 -16.76 -7.70 6.87
N SER A 99 -17.58 -8.69 6.52
CA SER A 99 -18.13 -8.83 5.16
C SER A 99 -19.06 -7.69 4.75
N ASP A 100 -19.63 -6.95 5.70
CA ASP A 100 -20.58 -5.87 5.41
C ASP A 100 -19.89 -4.65 4.80
N ASP A 101 -18.58 -4.51 4.99
CA ASP A 101 -17.78 -3.47 4.33
C ASP A 101 -17.70 -3.68 2.81
N LEU A 102 -17.93 -4.91 2.31
CA LEU A 102 -17.88 -5.25 0.88
C LEU A 102 -18.98 -4.56 0.06
N SER A 103 -20.16 -4.36 0.64
CA SER A 103 -21.30 -3.75 -0.07
C SER A 103 -21.08 -2.27 -0.38
N LYS A 104 -20.23 -1.60 0.43
CA LYS A 104 -19.94 -0.17 0.32
C LYS A 104 -18.88 0.17 -0.73
N LEU A 105 -18.23 -0.84 -1.30
CA LEU A 105 -17.15 -0.69 -2.28
C LEU A 105 -17.63 -0.64 -3.74
N GLN A 106 -18.94 -0.80 -4.00
CA GLN A 106 -19.48 -0.91 -5.37
C GLN A 106 -19.33 0.36 -6.22
N ASP A 107 -19.13 1.52 -5.60
CA ASP A 107 -19.08 2.82 -6.27
C ASP A 107 -17.65 3.34 -6.55
N LEU A 108 -16.61 2.53 -6.36
CA LEU A 108 -15.21 2.97 -6.45
C LEU A 108 -14.54 2.66 -7.79
N ARG A 109 -15.32 2.66 -8.87
CA ARG A 109 -14.80 2.42 -10.22
C ARG A 109 -13.77 3.51 -10.56
N GLY A 110 -12.55 3.09 -10.93
CA GLY A 110 -11.46 3.99 -11.29
C GLY A 110 -10.36 4.15 -10.24
N PHE A 111 -10.51 3.56 -9.05
CA PHE A 111 -9.45 3.46 -8.05
C PHE A 111 -8.87 2.04 -8.00
N ASP A 112 -7.55 1.91 -7.85
CA ASP A 112 -6.89 0.63 -7.56
C ASP A 112 -7.09 0.27 -6.09
N ILE A 113 -8.11 -0.53 -5.78
CA ILE A 113 -8.45 -0.93 -4.41
C ILE A 113 -8.26 -2.44 -4.24
N LYS A 114 -7.32 -2.80 -3.38
CA LYS A 114 -7.02 -4.17 -2.95
C LYS A 114 -7.64 -4.40 -1.58
N LEU A 115 -8.41 -5.48 -1.44
CA LEU A 115 -9.09 -5.80 -0.18
C LEU A 115 -8.18 -6.64 0.71
N VAL A 116 -8.16 -6.37 2.01
CA VAL A 116 -7.27 -7.02 2.98
C VAL A 116 -8.05 -7.47 4.21
N SER A 117 -7.80 -8.68 4.71
CA SER A 117 -8.35 -9.19 5.98
C SER A 117 -7.23 -9.72 6.88
N CYS A 118 -7.20 -9.25 8.14
CA CYS A 118 -6.16 -9.60 9.13
C CYS A 118 -6.64 -10.61 10.20
N GLY A 119 -7.72 -11.33 9.94
CA GLY A 119 -8.23 -12.34 10.87
C GLY A 119 -9.14 -13.36 10.19
N PRO A 120 -9.63 -14.37 10.93
CA PRO A 120 -10.38 -15.51 10.40
C PRO A 120 -11.80 -15.17 9.92
N HIS A 121 -12.12 -13.89 9.73
CA HIS A 121 -13.46 -13.44 9.34
C HIS A 121 -13.91 -14.09 8.02
N ASP A 122 -15.04 -14.81 8.08
CA ASP A 122 -15.79 -15.41 6.98
C ASP A 122 -14.96 -15.63 5.69
N ARG A 123 -13.88 -16.44 5.79
CA ARG A 123 -13.06 -16.83 4.64
C ARG A 123 -13.97 -17.33 3.50
N GLU A 124 -14.99 -18.12 3.82
CA GLU A 124 -15.97 -18.62 2.87
C GLU A 124 -16.79 -17.52 2.17
N LYS A 125 -17.24 -16.47 2.87
CA LYS A 125 -18.00 -15.37 2.22
C LYS A 125 -17.12 -14.43 1.41
N THR A 126 -15.81 -14.44 1.66
CA THR A 126 -14.81 -13.60 0.99
C THR A 126 -14.05 -14.34 -0.11
N LEU A 127 -14.19 -15.66 -0.22
CA LEU A 127 -13.44 -16.57 -1.10
C LEU A 127 -13.68 -16.38 -2.61
N GLY A 128 -14.44 -15.37 -3.04
CA GLY A 128 -14.67 -15.04 -4.46
C GLY A 128 -14.42 -13.58 -4.82
N LYS A 129 -13.86 -12.76 -3.92
CA LYS A 129 -13.80 -11.30 -4.08
C LYS A 129 -12.38 -10.71 -4.11
N ASN A 130 -11.37 -11.51 -4.47
CA ASN A 130 -9.96 -11.07 -4.54
C ASN A 130 -9.49 -10.39 -3.25
N VAL A 131 -9.73 -11.02 -2.10
CA VAL A 131 -9.31 -10.53 -0.78
C VAL A 131 -7.95 -11.13 -0.41
N ILE A 132 -7.02 -10.28 0.02
CA ILE A 132 -5.71 -10.65 0.56
C ILE A 132 -5.88 -11.03 2.04
N PHE A 133 -5.50 -12.25 2.41
CA PHE A 133 -5.59 -12.74 3.78
C PHE A 133 -4.21 -12.70 4.47
N LEU A 134 -4.15 -12.07 5.64
CA LEU A 134 -2.92 -11.86 6.42
C LEU A 134 -2.99 -12.52 7.81
N ASP A 135 -3.51 -13.75 7.87
CA ASP A 135 -3.85 -14.43 9.13
C ASP A 135 -2.59 -14.88 9.92
N GLU A 136 -1.61 -15.44 9.21
CA GLU A 136 -0.39 -16.00 9.81
C GLU A 136 0.79 -15.02 9.79
N ASP A 137 0.91 -14.26 8.69
CA ASP A 137 2.03 -13.35 8.47
C ASP A 137 1.54 -12.05 7.80
N LEU A 138 1.58 -10.97 8.59
CA LEU A 138 1.17 -9.63 8.18
C LEU A 138 2.10 -9.04 7.12
N THR A 139 3.35 -9.51 7.02
CA THR A 139 4.33 -8.98 6.06
C THR A 139 4.05 -9.44 4.62
N GLN A 140 3.22 -10.47 4.43
CA GLN A 140 2.87 -10.98 3.10
C GLN A 140 2.15 -9.95 2.23
N ILE A 141 1.56 -8.91 2.83
CA ILE A 141 0.95 -7.80 2.08
C ILE A 141 1.94 -7.14 1.12
N GLU A 142 3.25 -7.19 1.41
CA GLU A 142 4.31 -6.64 0.57
C GLU A 142 4.30 -7.22 -0.85
N LYS A 143 3.93 -8.51 -1.00
CA LYS A 143 3.85 -9.19 -2.32
C LYS A 143 2.84 -8.53 -3.25
N HIS A 144 1.92 -7.74 -2.70
CA HIS A 144 0.85 -7.07 -3.43
C HIS A 144 1.13 -5.59 -3.68
N PHE A 145 2.31 -5.06 -3.31
CA PHE A 145 2.70 -3.67 -3.61
C PHE A 145 3.10 -3.45 -5.08
N LEU A 146 3.12 -4.53 -5.88
CA LEU A 146 3.49 -4.51 -7.29
C LEU A 146 2.40 -3.94 -8.19
#